data_AF-A0A7C6BN34-F1
#
_entry.id   AF-A0A7C6BN34-F1
#
_cell.length_a   1.000
_cell.length_b   1.000
_cell.length_c   1.000
_cell.angle_alpha   90.00
_cell.angle_beta   90.00
_cell.angle_gamma   90.00
#
_symmetry.space_group_name_H-M   'P 1'
#
loop_
_entity.id
_entity.type
_entity.pdbx_description
1 polymer ?
#
loop_
_entity_poly.entity_id
_entity_poly.type
_entity_poly.pdbx_seq_one_letter_code
_entity_poly.pdbx_strand_id
1 'polypeptide(L)' 'MNVCQARIRLNAALKKATSADYRLRVIHGYNLGSAIKKMVYREFADHPKVLRLETTTNPGETILVLREYY' A
#
# COMPACT_ATOMS: atom_id res chain seq x y z
N MET A 1 -9.16 -12.01 -3.88
CA MET A 1 -8.23 -11.92 -2.73
C MET A 1 -8.97 -11.29 -1.57
N ASN A 2 -8.88 -11.86 -0.36
CA ASN A 2 -9.50 -11.26 0.83
C ASN A 2 -8.55 -10.31 1.57
N VAL A 3 -9.07 -9.58 2.56
CA VAL A 3 -8.31 -8.57 3.32
C VAL A 3 -7.13 -9.18 4.08
N CYS A 4 -7.29 -10.33 4.72
CA CYS A 4 -6.21 -11.00 5.45
C CYS A 4 -5.04 -11.38 4.54
N GLN A 5 -5.34 -11.96 3.38
CA GLN A 5 -4.34 -12.30 2.38
C GLN A 5 -3.64 -11.06 1.83
N ALA A 6 -4.37 -9.98 1.58
CA ALA A 6 -3.80 -8.71 1.13
C ALA A 6 -2.83 -8.13 2.17
N ARG A 7 -3.22 -8.14 3.45
CA ARG A 7 -2.37 -7.69 4.57
C ARG A 7 -1.07 -8.48 4.65
N ILE A 8 -1.15 -9.81 4.61
CA ILE A 8 0.03 -10.69 4.66
C ILE A 8 0.98 -10.38 3.50
N ARG A 9 0.44 -10.26 2.28
CA ARG A 9 1.24 -9.94 1.09
C ARG A 9 1.89 -8.56 1.17
N LEU A 10 1.17 -7.56 1.67
CA LEU A 10 1.71 -6.20 1.79
C LEU A 10 2.81 -6.11 2.84
N ASN A 11 2.64 -6.76 4.00
CA ASN A 11 3.70 -6.89 5.01
C ASN A 11 4.94 -7.60 4.45
N ALA A 12 4.75 -8.68 3.69
CA ALA A 12 5.86 -9.39 3.06
C ALA A 12 6.59 -8.51 2.03
N ALA A 13 5.86 -7.71 1.24
CA ALA A 13 6.44 -6.78 0.28
C ALA A 13 7.25 -5.68 1.00
N LEU A 14 6.71 -5.07 2.04
CA LEU A 14 7.41 -4.06 2.84
C LEU A 14 8.63 -4.65 3.57
N LYS A 15 8.57 -5.90 4.02
CA LYS A 15 9.74 -6.58 4.60
C LYS A 15 10.87 -6.71 3.58
N LYS A 16 10.55 -7.00 2.32
CA LYS A 16 11.50 -7.13 1.21
C LYS A 16 12.00 -5.79 0.67
N ALA A 17 11.23 -4.71 0.84
CA ALA A 17 11.60 -3.38 0.37
C ALA A 17 12.92 -2.91 1.03
N THR A 18 13.80 -2.42 0.16
CA THR A 18 15.16 -1.94 0.44
C THR A 18 15.21 -0.40 0.37
N SER A 19 16.36 0.18 0.68
CA SER A 19 16.58 1.63 0.58
C SER A 19 16.55 2.18 -0.86
N ALA A 20 16.58 1.30 -1.87
CA ALA A 20 16.45 1.64 -3.28
C ALA A 20 14.98 1.72 -3.75
N ASP A 21 14.04 1.22 -2.95
CA ASP A 21 12.62 1.21 -3.30
C ASP A 21 11.93 2.48 -2.80
N TYR A 22 11.47 3.33 -3.72
CA TYR A 22 10.87 4.63 -3.37
C TYR A 22 9.36 4.55 -3.16
N ARG A 23 8.68 3.73 -3.95
CA ARG A 23 7.22 3.61 -3.97
C ARG A 23 6.82 2.16 -4.14
N LEU A 24 5.82 1.73 -3.38
CA LEU A 24 5.14 0.45 -3.58
C LEU A 24 3.70 0.71 -4.03
N ARG A 25 3.39 0.27 -5.25
CA ARG A 25 2.04 0.42 -5.82
C ARG A 25 1.17 -0.77 -5.42
N VAL A 26 0.04 -0.51 -4.78
CA VAL A 26 -0.91 -1.53 -4.34
C VAL A 26 -2.15 -1.49 -5.23
N ILE A 27 -2.21 -2.40 -6.18
CA ILE A 27 -3.35 -2.56 -7.09
C ILE A 27 -4.33 -3.53 -6.42
N HIS A 28 -5.40 -2.98 -5.85
CA HIS A 28 -6.41 -3.76 -5.13
C HIS A 28 -7.75 -3.85 -5.87
N GLY A 29 -7.91 -3.11 -6.98
CA GLY A 29 -9.16 -3.02 -7.73
C GLY A 29 -10.25 -2.22 -7.00
N TYR A 30 -11.36 -1.94 -7.68
CA TYR A 30 -12.45 -1.10 -7.16
C TYR A 30 -13.85 -1.78 -7.23
N ASN A 31 -14.02 -2.79 -8.08
CA ASN A 31 -15.34 -3.29 -8.50
C ASN A 31 -16.13 -4.10 -7.45
N LEU A 32 -15.47 -4.59 -6.39
CA LEU A 32 -16.10 -5.41 -5.33
C LEU A 32 -16.04 -4.74 -3.96
N GLY A 33 -15.90 -3.41 -3.95
CA GLY A 33 -15.85 -2.57 -2.75
C GLY A 33 -14.45 -2.13 -2.35
N SER A 34 -14.39 -1.36 -1.28
CA SER A 34 -13.19 -0.66 -0.82
C SER A 34 -12.55 -1.30 0.42
N ALA A 35 -12.87 -2.56 0.74
CA ALA A 35 -12.39 -3.21 1.97
C ALA A 35 -10.86 -3.26 2.06
N ILE A 36 -10.19 -3.64 0.96
CA ILE A 36 -8.71 -3.65 0.90
C ILE A 36 -8.18 -2.22 0.97
N LYS A 37 -8.76 -1.27 0.22
CA LYS A 37 -8.41 0.15 0.31
C LYS A 37 -8.47 0.63 1.77
N LYS A 38 -9.62 0.49 2.44
CA LYS A 38 -9.82 0.88 3.84
C LYS A 38 -8.80 0.23 4.78
N MET A 39 -8.49 -1.05 4.58
CA MET A 39 -7.45 -1.73 5.36
C MET A 39 -6.07 -1.11 5.13
N VAL A 40 -5.69 -0.84 3.88
CA VAL A 40 -4.42 -0.17 3.55
C VAL A 40 -4.33 1.19 4.26
N TYR A 41 -5.36 2.03 4.16
CA TYR A 41 -5.37 3.34 4.82
C TYR A 41 -5.30 3.25 6.33
N ARG A 42 -6.03 2.32 6.95
CA ARG A 42 -6.06 2.19 8.42
C ARG A 42 -4.76 1.65 8.99
N GLU A 43 -4.10 0.72 8.31
CA GLU A 43 -3.00 -0.06 8.90
C GLU A 43 -1.62 0.34 8.40
N PHE A 44 -1.53 0.94 7.20
CA PHE A 44 -0.26 1.27 6.59
C PHE A 44 0.04 2.77 6.53
N ALA A 45 -0.90 3.63 6.96
CA ALA A 45 -0.64 5.07 7.10
C ALA A 45 0.43 5.35 8.16
N ASP A 46 0.42 4.62 9.28
CA ASP A 46 1.37 4.78 10.39
C ASP A 46 2.48 3.71 10.39
N HIS A 47 2.68 3.01 9.27
CA HIS A 47 3.67 1.93 9.22
C HIS A 47 5.11 2.48 9.17
N PRO A 48 6.08 1.97 9.95
CA PRO A 48 7.43 2.56 10.07
C PRO A 48 8.22 2.71 8.77
N LYS A 49 7.92 1.89 7.75
CA LYS A 49 8.53 1.95 6.41
C LYS A 49 7.78 2.83 5.40
N VAL A 50 6.62 3.36 5.77
CA VAL A 50 5.74 4.14 4.87
C VAL A 50 5.76 5.59 5.35
N LEU A 51 6.23 6.49 4.51
CA LEU A 51 6.23 7.93 4.78
C LEU A 51 4.84 8.54 4.61
N ARG A 52 4.12 8.13 3.56
CA ARG A 52 2.75 8.55 3.28
C ARG A 52 2.05 7.60 2.32
N LEU A 53 0.72 7.69 2.32
CA LEU A 53 -0.12 7.07 1.31
C LEU A 53 -0.54 8.14 0.30
N GLU A 54 -0.40 7.85 -0.99
CA GLU A 54 -0.90 8.68 -2.07
C GLU A 54 -2.10 7.99 -2.72
N THR A 55 -3.20 8.74 -2.86
CA THR A 55 -4.31 8.36 -3.74
C THR A 55 -3.94 8.72 -5.17
N THR A 56 -4.29 7.85 -6.12
CA THR A 56 -4.21 8.18 -7.53
C THR A 56 -5.61 8.47 -8.07
N THR A 57 -5.69 9.01 -9.30
CA THR A 57 -6.96 9.15 -10.01
C THR A 57 -7.63 7.80 -10.29
N ASN A 58 -6.89 6.69 -10.19
CA ASN A 58 -7.42 5.34 -10.25
C ASN A 58 -7.88 4.88 -8.84
N PRO A 59 -9.18 4.71 -8.60
CA PRO A 59 -9.68 4.34 -7.28
C PRO A 59 -9.35 2.90 -6.87
N GLY A 60 -8.83 2.08 -7.80
CA GLY A 60 -8.38 0.71 -7.58
C GLY A 60 -6.90 0.59 -7.17
N GLU A 61 -6.24 1.72 -6.89
CA GLU A 61 -4.83 1.78 -6.54
C GLU A 61 -4.58 2.67 -5.31
N THR A 62 -3.55 2.31 -4.55
CA THR A 62 -2.95 3.18 -3.52
C THR A 62 -1.43 3.06 -3.60
N ILE A 63 -0.73 4.18 -3.52
CA ILE A 63 0.74 4.20 -3.53
C ILE A 63 1.24 4.37 -2.09
N LEU A 64 2.12 3.49 -1.65
CA LEU A 64 2.88 3.63 -0.41
C LEU A 64 4.21 4.29 -0.77
N VAL A 65 4.42 5.52 -0.34
CA VAL A 65 5.71 6.21 -0.49
C VAL A 65 6.62 5.74 0.64
N LEU A 66 7.77 5.18 0.28
CA LEU A 66 8.75 4.64 1.22
C LEU A 66 9.94 5.60 1.43
N ARG A 67 10.21 6.46 0.43
CA ARG A 67 11.32 7.44 0.44
C ARG A 67 11.03 8.62 -0.50
N GLU A 68 11.56 9.80 -0.19
CA GLU A 68 11.57 10.96 -1.09
C GLU A 68 12.58 10.79 -2.25
N TYR A 69 12.27 11.38 -3.41
CA TYR A 69 13.26 11.55 -4.47
C TYR A 69 14.22 12.67 -4.06
N TYR A 70 15.53 12.39 -4.12
CA TYR A 70 16.58 13.40 -3.96
C TYR A 70 16.98 13.95 -5.32
#